data_AF-A0AA37F926-F1
#
_entry.id   AF-A0AA37F926-F1
#
_cell.length_a   1.000
_cell.length_b   1.000
_cell.length_c   1.000
_cell.angle_alpha   90.00
_cell.angle_beta   90.00
_cell.angle_gamma   90.00
#
_symmetry.space_group_name_H-M   'P 1'
#
loop_
_entity.id
_entity.type
_entity.pdbx_description
1 polymer ?
#
loop_
_entity_poly.entity_id
_entity_poly.type
_entity_poly.pdbx_seq_one_letter_code
_entity_poly.pdbx_strand_id
1 'polypeptide(L)'
;MGYDMYWRRVDDAEKEAVTKARALFMAAVEARDALPGEEAGVLNAERAKAHPAGYTADENYDGRSERYRQAQAAVVAASDTVDQVRKSYFRLNIFSMGRYRDAMYRLGMAFDDDPRPDWPRANNYGITDEQVWAVESPEDYPEVYAAITSDMMSQILAYQQEHERVLSWHGKTDMPGIPLHKFGSNDGWVVLPAECEAAVRIWRKHHDEHGDVQIQAVLGEDLSYWLKWIDFLQGAITHDGFEVL
;
A
#
# COMPACT_ATOMS: atom_id res chain seq x y z
N MET A 1 6.58 0.38 9.30
CA MET A 1 5.14 0.20 8.97
C MET A 1 4.86 1.04 7.72
N GLY A 2 4.12 0.51 6.76
CA GLY A 2 3.78 1.19 5.51
C GLY A 2 2.35 0.85 5.10
N TYR A 3 1.74 1.69 4.30
CA TYR A 3 0.37 1.61 3.78
C TYR A 3 0.43 0.92 2.42
N ASP A 4 -0.24 -0.22 2.32
CA ASP A 4 -0.40 -1.01 1.11
C ASP A 4 -1.80 -0.77 0.56
N MET A 5 -1.90 -0.11 -0.60
CA MET A 5 -3.18 0.23 -1.21
C MET A 5 -3.42 -0.59 -2.47
N TYR A 6 -4.63 -1.16 -2.58
CA TYR A 6 -5.01 -2.04 -3.69
C TYR A 6 -6.33 -1.62 -4.30
N TRP A 7 -6.39 -1.52 -5.63
CA TRP A 7 -7.70 -1.41 -6.28
C TRP A 7 -8.57 -2.63 -5.93
N ARG A 8 -9.86 -2.38 -5.70
CA ARG A 8 -10.80 -3.44 -5.30
C ARG A 8 -11.09 -4.42 -6.44
N ARG A 9 -10.97 -3.93 -7.68
CA ARG A 9 -11.00 -4.76 -8.89
C ARG A 9 -9.68 -4.64 -9.64
N VAL A 10 -9.10 -5.77 -10.02
CA VAL A 10 -7.88 -5.82 -10.84
C VAL A 10 -8.22 -6.43 -12.19
N ASP A 11 -7.79 -5.77 -13.26
CA ASP A 11 -7.96 -6.25 -14.63
C ASP A 11 -7.24 -7.60 -14.85
N ASP A 12 -7.89 -8.51 -15.57
CA ASP A 12 -7.29 -9.82 -15.87
C ASP A 12 -6.01 -9.70 -16.70
N ALA A 13 -5.95 -8.70 -17.60
CA ALA A 13 -4.74 -8.39 -18.35
C ALA A 13 -3.59 -7.94 -17.44
N GLU A 14 -3.87 -7.18 -16.39
CA GLU A 14 -2.85 -6.81 -15.39
C GLU A 14 -2.42 -8.03 -14.60
N LYS A 15 -3.34 -8.88 -14.13
CA LYS A 15 -3.00 -10.12 -13.40
C LYS A 15 -2.08 -11.02 -14.23
N GLU A 16 -2.36 -11.18 -15.51
CA GLU A 16 -1.51 -11.95 -16.43
C GLU A 16 -0.12 -11.30 -16.59
N ALA A 17 -0.06 -9.99 -16.81
CA ALA A 17 1.20 -9.25 -16.95
C ALA A 17 2.06 -9.34 -15.68
N VAL A 18 1.47 -9.14 -14.51
CA VAL A 18 2.13 -9.26 -13.20
C VAL A 18 2.63 -10.68 -12.99
N THR A 19 1.86 -11.71 -13.34
CA THR A 19 2.28 -13.11 -13.24
C THR A 19 3.52 -13.39 -14.09
N LYS A 20 3.54 -12.92 -15.34
CA LYS A 20 4.70 -13.05 -16.24
C LYS A 20 5.92 -12.30 -15.70
N ALA A 21 5.74 -11.06 -15.25
CA ALA A 21 6.83 -10.25 -14.69
C ALA A 21 7.40 -10.89 -13.41
N ARG A 22 6.55 -11.42 -12.53
CA ARG A 22 6.97 -12.15 -11.33
C ARG A 22 7.75 -13.41 -11.66
N ALA A 23 7.36 -14.17 -12.69
CA ALA A 23 8.12 -15.34 -13.12
C ALA A 23 9.53 -14.95 -13.57
N LEU A 24 9.68 -13.85 -14.32
CA LEU A 24 10.99 -13.32 -14.73
C LEU A 24 11.82 -12.85 -13.52
N PHE A 25 11.19 -12.15 -12.58
CA PHE A 25 11.84 -11.73 -11.33
C PHE A 25 12.35 -12.93 -10.53
N MET A 26 11.52 -13.95 -10.32
CA MET A 26 11.92 -15.16 -9.60
C MET A 26 13.07 -15.90 -10.32
N ALA A 27 13.02 -16.01 -11.65
CA ALA A 27 14.10 -16.60 -12.42
C ALA A 27 15.43 -15.80 -12.30
N ALA A 28 15.36 -14.46 -12.28
CA ALA A 28 16.53 -13.63 -12.05
C ALA A 28 17.11 -13.79 -10.64
N VAL A 29 16.24 -13.90 -9.63
CA VAL A 29 16.63 -14.18 -8.23
C VAL A 29 17.32 -15.54 -8.14
N GLU A 30 16.74 -16.58 -8.72
CA GLU A 30 17.33 -17.94 -8.74
C GLU A 30 18.70 -17.94 -9.43
N ALA A 31 18.83 -17.26 -10.58
CA ALA A 31 20.09 -17.16 -11.30
C ALA A 31 21.19 -16.44 -10.49
N ARG A 32 20.83 -15.40 -9.73
CA ARG A 32 21.75 -14.72 -8.81
C ARG A 32 22.12 -15.60 -7.63
N ASP A 33 21.15 -16.27 -7.02
CA ASP A 33 21.34 -17.06 -5.80
C ASP A 33 22.06 -18.40 -6.07
N ALA A 34 22.09 -18.86 -7.32
CA ALA A 34 22.92 -19.97 -7.77
C ALA A 34 24.43 -19.65 -7.86
N LEU A 35 24.82 -18.38 -7.73
CA LEU A 35 26.21 -17.97 -7.68
C LEU A 35 26.85 -18.34 -6.33
N PRO A 36 28.17 -18.63 -6.28
CA PRO A 36 28.88 -18.83 -5.03
C PRO A 36 28.72 -17.62 -4.09
N GLY A 37 28.45 -17.87 -2.81
CA GLY A 37 28.12 -16.82 -1.84
C GLY A 37 29.24 -15.79 -1.65
N GLU A 38 30.50 -16.19 -1.83
CA GLU A 38 31.66 -15.29 -1.80
C GLU A 38 31.62 -14.22 -2.89
N GLU A 39 30.91 -14.45 -4.01
CA GLU A 39 30.79 -13.47 -5.09
C GLU A 39 29.86 -12.31 -4.74
N ALA A 40 28.99 -12.45 -3.74
CA ALA A 40 28.15 -11.36 -3.26
C ALA A 40 28.96 -10.21 -2.64
N GLY A 41 30.17 -10.52 -2.17
CA GLY A 41 31.04 -9.62 -1.42
C GLY A 41 30.52 -9.31 -0.02
N VAL A 42 31.31 -8.52 0.72
CA VAL A 42 30.99 -8.08 2.08
C VAL A 42 30.69 -6.58 2.06
N LEU A 43 29.53 -6.18 2.58
CA LEU A 43 29.16 -4.78 2.69
C LEU A 43 30.14 -4.00 3.58
N ASN A 44 30.69 -2.93 3.03
CA ASN A 44 31.44 -1.92 3.76
C ASN A 44 30.49 -0.83 4.26
N ALA A 45 30.03 -0.95 5.51
CA ALA A 45 29.02 -0.07 6.06
C ALA A 45 29.47 1.40 6.19
N GLU A 46 30.76 1.65 6.40
CA GLU A 46 31.30 3.01 6.48
C GLU A 46 31.26 3.69 5.12
N ARG A 47 31.70 2.98 4.06
CA ARG A 47 31.62 3.47 2.68
C ARG A 47 30.17 3.70 2.27
N ALA A 48 29.28 2.76 2.57
CA ALA A 48 27.85 2.88 2.28
C ALA A 48 27.20 4.11 2.94
N LYS A 49 27.56 4.42 4.20
CA LYS A 49 27.04 5.62 4.89
C LYS A 49 27.52 6.93 4.27
N ALA A 50 28.73 6.94 3.71
CA ALA A 50 29.31 8.12 3.08
C ALA A 50 28.92 8.26 1.59
N HIS A 51 28.43 7.20 0.96
CA HIS A 51 28.11 7.17 -0.46
C HIS A 51 26.72 7.77 -0.75
N PRO A 52 26.54 8.62 -1.78
CA PRO A 52 25.25 9.23 -2.10
C PRO A 52 24.12 8.21 -2.39
N ALA A 53 24.46 7.10 -3.07
CA ALA A 53 23.51 6.01 -3.32
C ALA A 53 23.35 5.03 -2.13
N GLY A 54 24.01 5.27 -0.99
CA GLY A 54 23.83 4.48 0.21
C GLY A 54 24.18 3.00 0.07
N TYR A 55 23.46 2.14 0.78
CA TYR A 55 23.71 0.70 0.87
C TYR A 55 23.48 -0.10 -0.41
N THR A 56 22.91 0.50 -1.46
CA THR A 56 22.58 -0.21 -2.70
C THR A 56 23.67 -0.13 -3.76
N ALA A 57 24.66 0.75 -3.61
CA ALA A 57 25.74 0.90 -4.59
C ALA A 57 26.69 -0.30 -4.56
N ASP A 58 26.95 -0.90 -5.73
CA ASP A 58 27.85 -2.06 -5.85
C ASP A 58 29.26 -1.78 -5.34
N GLU A 59 29.73 -0.54 -5.46
CA GLU A 59 31.03 -0.06 -4.98
C GLU A 59 31.21 -0.18 -3.46
N ASN A 60 30.11 -0.36 -2.72
CA ASN A 60 30.12 -0.53 -1.28
C ASN A 60 30.34 -1.97 -0.83
N TYR A 61 30.57 -2.91 -1.74
CA TYR A 61 30.80 -4.32 -1.42
C TYR A 61 32.21 -4.78 -1.78
N ASP A 62 32.98 -5.17 -0.76
CA ASP A 62 34.33 -5.66 -0.91
C ASP A 62 34.30 -7.12 -1.40
N GLY A 63 34.99 -7.41 -2.50
CA GLY A 63 35.03 -8.75 -3.10
C GLY A 63 33.84 -9.12 -3.98
N ARG A 64 32.87 -8.22 -4.20
CA ARG A 64 31.72 -8.48 -5.09
C ARG A 64 32.19 -8.65 -6.54
N SER A 65 31.88 -9.81 -7.12
CA SER A 65 32.26 -10.14 -8.49
C SER A 65 31.43 -9.35 -9.51
N GLU A 66 31.99 -9.13 -10.69
CA GLU A 66 31.26 -8.51 -11.81
C GLU A 66 30.05 -9.36 -12.24
N ARG A 67 30.19 -10.70 -12.19
CA ARG A 67 29.11 -11.64 -12.50
C ARG A 67 27.93 -11.47 -11.53
N TYR A 68 28.22 -11.30 -10.24
CA TYR A 68 27.18 -11.05 -9.24
C TYR A 68 26.50 -9.70 -9.44
N ARG A 69 27.25 -8.63 -9.77
CA ARG A 69 26.65 -7.32 -10.09
C ARG A 69 25.67 -7.41 -11.25
N GLN A 70 26.05 -8.10 -12.32
CA GLN A 70 25.18 -8.30 -13.49
C GLN A 70 23.92 -9.09 -13.14
N ALA A 71 24.04 -10.16 -12.33
CA ALA A 71 22.90 -10.91 -11.85
C ALA A 71 21.98 -10.07 -10.94
N GLN A 72 22.56 -9.27 -10.03
CA GLN A 72 21.81 -8.36 -9.18
C GLN A 72 21.12 -7.25 -10.00
N ALA A 73 21.77 -6.71 -11.02
CA ALA A 73 21.16 -5.73 -11.93
C ALA A 73 19.96 -6.34 -12.69
N ALA A 74 20.06 -7.60 -13.10
CA ALA A 74 18.93 -8.32 -13.71
C ALA A 74 17.75 -8.49 -12.74
N VAL A 75 18.03 -8.78 -11.46
CA VAL A 75 17.00 -8.84 -10.40
C VAL A 75 16.31 -7.47 -10.24
N VAL A 76 17.09 -6.39 -10.15
CA VAL A 76 16.54 -5.02 -10.02
C VAL A 76 15.67 -4.67 -11.23
N ALA A 77 16.16 -4.88 -12.45
CA ALA A 77 15.39 -4.60 -13.66
C ALA A 77 14.09 -5.42 -13.76
N ALA A 78 14.13 -6.69 -13.33
CA ALA A 78 12.93 -7.52 -13.30
C ALA A 78 11.95 -7.07 -12.20
N SER A 79 12.45 -6.62 -11.04
CA SER A 79 11.63 -6.02 -9.99
C SER A 79 10.95 -4.74 -10.48
N ASP A 80 11.70 -3.85 -11.14
CA ASP A 80 11.16 -2.62 -11.72
C ASP A 80 10.07 -2.93 -12.75
N THR A 81 10.22 -4.03 -13.51
CA THR A 81 9.19 -4.48 -14.45
C THR A 81 7.92 -4.90 -13.73
N VAL A 82 8.02 -5.62 -12.59
CA VAL A 82 6.85 -5.97 -11.76
C VAL A 82 6.13 -4.70 -11.29
N ASP A 83 6.88 -3.72 -10.79
CA ASP A 83 6.32 -2.46 -10.29
C ASP A 83 5.67 -1.62 -11.41
N GLN A 84 6.24 -1.62 -12.61
CA GLN A 84 5.69 -0.90 -13.77
C GLN A 84 4.37 -1.50 -14.28
N VAL A 85 4.25 -2.83 -14.29
CA VAL A 85 3.02 -3.49 -14.79
C VAL A 85 1.92 -3.55 -13.74
N ARG A 86 2.26 -3.48 -12.44
CA ARG A 86 1.31 -3.57 -11.33
C ARG A 86 0.72 -2.21 -10.97
N LYS A 87 -0.24 -1.74 -11.77
CA LYS A 87 -0.90 -0.44 -11.58
C LYS A 87 -1.91 -0.44 -10.44
N SER A 88 -2.49 -1.60 -10.14
CA SER A 88 -3.48 -1.79 -9.09
C SER A 88 -2.94 -1.72 -7.66
N TYR A 89 -1.64 -1.45 -7.48
CA TYR A 89 -0.97 -1.40 -6.20
C TYR A 89 -0.21 -0.09 -6.02
N PHE A 90 -0.34 0.52 -4.84
CA PHE A 90 0.47 1.66 -4.44
C PHE A 90 0.93 1.51 -3.00
N ARG A 91 2.20 1.85 -2.74
CA ARG A 91 2.77 1.76 -1.39
C ARG A 91 3.33 3.09 -0.93
N LEU A 92 3.04 3.43 0.32
CA LEU A 92 3.70 4.53 1.03
C LEU A 92 4.23 4.00 2.36
N ASN A 93 5.44 4.42 2.77
CA ASN A 93 5.83 4.22 4.16
C ASN A 93 5.08 5.19 5.07
N ILE A 94 5.13 5.00 6.39
CA ILE A 94 4.42 5.83 7.36
C ILE A 94 4.74 7.34 7.26
N PHE A 95 6.00 7.68 6.99
CA PHE A 95 6.42 9.08 6.87
C PHE A 95 5.89 9.72 5.57
N SER A 96 5.95 8.99 4.46
CA SER A 96 5.42 9.45 3.18
C SER A 96 3.89 9.55 3.21
N MET A 97 3.19 8.63 3.89
CA MET A 97 1.74 8.74 4.08
C MET A 97 1.39 10.02 4.86
N GLY A 98 2.13 10.34 5.94
CA GLY A 98 1.93 11.59 6.67
C GLY A 98 2.03 12.83 5.76
N ARG A 99 3.06 12.88 4.90
CA ARG A 99 3.23 13.98 3.93
C ARG A 99 2.14 14.01 2.85
N TYR A 100 1.70 12.85 2.36
CA TYR A 100 0.65 12.75 1.35
C TYR A 100 -0.70 13.17 1.93
N ARG A 101 -1.01 12.81 3.17
CA ARG A 101 -2.22 13.29 3.87
C ARG A 101 -2.23 14.80 4.01
N ASP A 102 -1.12 15.40 4.43
CA ASP A 102 -0.99 16.86 4.55
C ASP A 102 -1.13 17.54 3.18
N ALA A 103 -0.47 17.01 2.14
CA ALA A 103 -0.62 17.52 0.78
C ALA A 103 -2.09 17.43 0.28
N MET A 104 -2.72 16.27 0.41
CA MET A 104 -4.12 16.07 0.01
C MET A 104 -5.07 16.99 0.77
N TYR A 105 -4.87 17.19 2.08
CA TYR A 105 -5.67 18.09 2.88
C TYR A 105 -5.53 19.55 2.43
N ARG A 106 -4.29 20.03 2.26
CA ARG A 106 -4.01 21.41 1.81
C ARG A 106 -4.55 21.71 0.42
N LEU A 107 -4.56 20.70 -0.46
CA LEU A 107 -5.12 20.80 -1.80
C LEU A 107 -6.66 20.68 -1.81
N GLY A 108 -7.28 20.28 -0.69
CA GLY A 108 -8.71 19.99 -0.59
C GLY A 108 -9.11 18.64 -1.21
N MET A 109 -8.16 17.78 -1.58
CA MET A 109 -8.43 16.42 -2.08
C MET A 109 -8.93 15.49 -0.98
N ALA A 110 -8.59 15.80 0.27
CA ALA A 110 -9.03 15.06 1.45
C ALA A 110 -9.54 16.04 2.50
N PHE A 111 -10.42 15.56 3.37
CA PHE A 111 -11.02 16.37 4.43
C PHE A 111 -11.02 15.61 5.76
N ASP A 112 -10.99 16.37 6.84
CA ASP A 112 -11.20 15.81 8.17
C ASP A 112 -12.71 15.73 8.43
N ASP A 113 -13.16 14.61 8.98
CA ASP A 113 -14.58 14.44 9.28
C ASP A 113 -14.79 13.74 10.60
N ASP A 114 -15.16 14.57 11.57
CA ASP A 114 -15.52 14.19 12.91
C ASP A 114 -16.99 14.57 13.23
N PRO A 115 -17.65 13.79 14.10
CA PRO A 115 -17.16 12.53 14.66
C PRO A 115 -17.30 11.38 13.66
N ARG A 116 -16.24 10.57 13.53
CA ARG A 116 -16.30 9.27 12.84
C ARG A 116 -16.93 8.19 13.72
N PRO A 117 -17.51 7.11 13.15
CA PRO A 117 -18.00 5.98 13.92
C PRO A 117 -16.92 5.40 14.84
N ASP A 118 -17.33 4.96 16.03
CA ASP A 118 -16.44 4.23 16.92
C ASP A 118 -15.99 2.93 16.28
N TRP A 119 -14.74 2.54 16.53
CA TRP A 119 -14.23 1.26 16.10
C TRP A 119 -14.92 0.13 16.87
N PRO A 120 -15.51 -0.87 16.19
CA PRO A 120 -16.15 -1.99 16.87
C PRO A 120 -15.10 -2.79 17.61
N ARG A 121 -15.47 -3.29 18.80
CA ARG A 121 -14.60 -4.14 19.60
C ARG A 121 -15.30 -5.47 19.82
N ALA A 122 -14.57 -6.57 19.66
CA ALA A 122 -15.10 -7.92 19.83
C ALA A 122 -15.83 -8.10 21.18
N ASN A 123 -15.29 -7.50 22.25
CA ASN A 123 -15.87 -7.56 23.58
C ASN A 123 -17.26 -6.92 23.70
N ASN A 124 -17.62 -5.96 22.84
CA ASN A 124 -18.97 -5.38 22.78
C ASN A 124 -20.02 -6.40 22.33
N TYR A 125 -19.59 -7.48 21.67
CA TYR A 125 -20.41 -8.59 21.17
C TYR A 125 -20.29 -9.85 22.06
N GLY A 126 -19.58 -9.75 23.19
CA GLY A 126 -19.36 -10.89 24.10
C GLY A 126 -18.39 -11.94 23.57
N ILE A 127 -17.55 -11.59 22.59
CA ILE A 127 -16.53 -12.44 21.98
C ILE A 127 -15.13 -11.83 22.15
N THR A 128 -14.08 -12.58 21.83
CA THR A 128 -12.68 -12.12 21.86
C THR A 128 -12.12 -11.94 20.45
N ASP A 129 -11.06 -11.12 20.31
CA ASP A 129 -10.37 -10.96 19.02
C ASP A 129 -9.81 -12.30 18.51
N GLU A 130 -9.34 -13.17 19.41
CA GLU A 130 -8.86 -14.51 19.07
C GLU A 130 -9.96 -15.40 18.47
N GLN A 131 -11.21 -15.26 18.93
CA GLN A 131 -12.35 -15.97 18.33
C GLN A 131 -12.66 -15.46 16.93
N VAL A 132 -12.51 -14.15 16.69
CA VAL A 132 -12.66 -13.56 15.35
C VAL A 132 -11.56 -14.10 14.42
N TRP A 133 -10.30 -14.01 14.84
CA TRP A 133 -9.16 -14.53 14.06
C TRP A 133 -9.26 -16.03 13.80
N ALA A 134 -9.79 -16.80 14.75
CA ALA A 134 -10.01 -18.22 14.56
C ALA A 134 -11.06 -18.53 13.49
N VAL A 135 -12.04 -17.65 13.25
CA VAL A 135 -12.98 -17.79 12.12
C VAL A 135 -12.32 -17.36 10.80
N GLU A 136 -11.49 -16.33 10.82
CA GLU A 136 -10.80 -15.80 9.63
C GLU A 136 -9.67 -16.72 9.15
N SER A 137 -9.00 -17.42 10.07
CA SER A 137 -7.88 -18.34 9.80
C SER A 137 -7.93 -19.56 10.72
N PRO A 138 -8.90 -20.49 10.52
CA PRO A 138 -9.11 -21.66 11.39
C PRO A 138 -7.87 -22.56 11.58
N GLU A 139 -7.03 -22.65 10.56
CA GLU A 139 -5.79 -23.41 10.57
C GLU A 139 -4.75 -22.91 11.57
N ASP A 140 -4.74 -21.60 11.86
CA ASP A 140 -3.81 -20.98 12.79
C ASP A 140 -4.32 -21.07 14.24
N TYR A 141 -5.63 -21.24 14.43
CA TYR A 141 -6.30 -21.31 15.73
C TYR A 141 -7.26 -22.51 15.84
N PRO A 142 -6.80 -23.75 15.59
CA PRO A 142 -7.70 -24.91 15.45
C PRO A 142 -8.47 -25.23 16.74
N GLU A 143 -7.85 -25.05 17.91
CA GLU A 143 -8.50 -25.30 19.20
C GLU A 143 -9.56 -24.25 19.53
N VAL A 144 -9.28 -22.97 19.24
CA VAL A 144 -10.22 -21.87 19.45
C VAL A 144 -11.40 -22.02 18.50
N TYR A 145 -11.14 -22.28 17.22
CA TYR A 145 -12.17 -22.49 16.21
C TYR A 145 -13.09 -23.66 16.56
N ALA A 146 -12.53 -24.79 17.02
CA ALA A 146 -13.30 -25.95 17.44
C ALA A 146 -14.22 -25.68 18.65
N ALA A 147 -13.91 -24.67 19.47
CA ALA A 147 -14.72 -24.26 20.61
C ALA A 147 -15.83 -23.26 20.25
N ILE A 148 -15.90 -22.76 19.01
CA ILE A 148 -16.91 -21.79 18.57
C ILE A 148 -18.28 -22.46 18.48
N THR A 149 -19.23 -21.93 19.25
CA THR A 149 -20.64 -22.36 19.21
C THR A 149 -21.42 -21.61 18.12
N SER A 150 -22.63 -22.07 17.81
CA SER A 150 -23.54 -21.35 16.89
C SER A 150 -23.86 -19.92 17.33
N ASP A 151 -24.01 -19.72 18.65
CA ASP A 151 -24.29 -18.41 19.23
C ASP A 151 -23.08 -17.49 19.12
N MET A 152 -21.87 -18.00 19.42
CA MET A 152 -20.63 -17.26 19.21
C MET A 152 -20.43 -16.89 17.74
N MET A 153 -20.67 -17.83 16.81
CA MET A 153 -20.60 -17.56 15.38
C MET A 153 -21.55 -16.44 14.96
N SER A 154 -22.77 -16.40 15.51
CA SER A 154 -23.73 -15.32 15.24
C SER A 154 -23.22 -13.96 15.74
N GLN A 155 -22.57 -13.91 16.90
CA GLN A 155 -21.93 -12.69 17.41
C GLN A 155 -20.72 -12.26 16.58
N ILE A 156 -19.91 -13.22 16.11
CA ILE A 156 -18.75 -12.96 15.24
C ILE A 156 -19.22 -12.34 13.92
N LEU A 157 -20.25 -12.92 13.29
CA LEU A 157 -20.83 -12.37 12.07
C LEU A 157 -21.41 -10.97 12.27
N ALA A 158 -22.05 -10.70 13.41
CA ALA A 158 -22.56 -9.36 13.74
C ALA A 158 -21.42 -8.36 13.96
N TYR A 159 -20.33 -8.77 14.61
CA TYR A 159 -19.11 -7.97 14.76
C TYR A 159 -18.48 -7.66 13.40
N GLN A 160 -18.32 -8.66 12.52
CA GLN A 160 -17.74 -8.50 11.19
C GLN A 160 -18.58 -7.56 10.31
N GLN A 161 -19.91 -7.65 10.35
CA GLN A 161 -20.78 -6.72 9.63
C GLN A 161 -20.64 -5.28 10.11
N GLU A 162 -20.51 -5.05 11.42
CA GLU A 162 -20.27 -3.71 11.95
C GLU A 162 -18.88 -3.19 11.58
N HIS A 163 -17.88 -4.07 11.58
CA HIS A 163 -16.53 -3.75 11.13
C HIS A 163 -16.53 -3.32 9.66
N GLU A 164 -17.19 -4.07 8.78
CA GLU A 164 -17.39 -3.68 7.37
C GLU A 164 -18.14 -2.34 7.24
N ARG A 165 -19.17 -2.11 8.06
CA ARG A 165 -19.93 -0.85 8.08
C ARG A 165 -19.04 0.34 8.47
N VAL A 166 -18.12 0.16 9.41
CA VAL A 166 -17.17 1.21 9.82
C VAL A 166 -16.10 1.42 8.75
N LEU A 167 -15.52 0.35 8.19
CA LEU A 167 -14.51 0.43 7.11
C LEU A 167 -15.05 1.07 5.82
N SER A 168 -16.35 0.92 5.57
CA SER A 168 -17.09 1.55 4.48
C SER A 168 -17.73 2.90 4.86
N TRP A 169 -17.30 3.53 5.95
CA TRP A 169 -17.77 4.87 6.27
C TRP A 169 -17.08 5.93 5.39
N HIS A 170 -17.87 6.82 4.78
CA HIS A 170 -17.43 7.78 3.76
C HIS A 170 -17.51 9.24 4.22
N GLY A 171 -17.78 9.47 5.50
CA GLY A 171 -17.99 10.82 6.01
C GLY A 171 -19.34 11.44 5.61
N LYS A 172 -19.48 12.73 5.86
CA LYS A 172 -20.61 13.57 5.44
C LYS A 172 -20.63 13.67 3.92
N THR A 173 -21.80 13.42 3.33
CA THR A 173 -21.99 13.26 1.88
C THR A 173 -21.84 14.56 1.07
N ASP A 174 -21.79 15.71 1.72
CA ASP A 174 -21.67 17.04 1.10
C ASP A 174 -20.22 17.53 0.97
N MET A 175 -19.25 16.85 1.58
CA MET A 175 -17.84 17.20 1.48
C MET A 175 -17.15 16.43 0.34
N PRO A 176 -16.63 17.11 -0.70
CA PRO A 176 -15.92 16.43 -1.78
C PRO A 176 -14.52 15.99 -1.33
N GLY A 177 -14.10 14.80 -1.75
CA GLY A 177 -12.75 14.28 -1.53
C GLY A 177 -12.73 12.97 -0.74
N ILE A 178 -11.58 12.62 -0.19
CA ILE A 178 -11.38 11.39 0.60
C ILE A 178 -11.32 11.73 2.10
N PRO A 179 -12.10 11.06 2.96
CA PRO A 179 -11.98 11.23 4.41
C PRO A 179 -10.58 10.87 4.92
N LEU A 180 -9.93 11.79 5.62
CA LEU A 180 -8.53 11.66 6.05
C LEU A 180 -8.26 10.50 7.00
N HIS A 181 -9.26 10.04 7.75
CA HIS A 181 -9.11 8.93 8.70
C HIS A 181 -8.76 7.61 7.99
N LYS A 182 -9.13 7.44 6.71
CA LYS A 182 -8.83 6.25 5.92
C LYS A 182 -7.33 6.05 5.65
N PHE A 183 -6.57 7.13 5.74
CA PHE A 183 -5.11 7.11 5.67
C PHE A 183 -4.46 7.16 7.07
N GLY A 184 -5.26 7.01 8.13
CA GLY A 184 -4.81 7.01 9.52
C GLY A 184 -4.24 5.66 9.97
N SER A 185 -4.68 4.57 9.36
CA SER A 185 -4.29 3.20 9.72
C SER A 185 -4.43 2.24 8.52
N ASN A 186 -4.03 0.99 8.73
CA ASN A 186 -3.93 -0.08 7.73
C ASN A 186 -5.05 -1.13 7.91
N ASP A 187 -6.22 -0.69 8.36
CA ASP A 187 -7.23 -1.62 8.88
C ASP A 187 -8.22 -2.12 7.82
N GLY A 188 -7.98 -1.83 6.52
CA GLY A 188 -8.88 -2.22 5.42
C GLY A 188 -9.86 -1.14 5.01
N TRP A 189 -9.53 0.15 5.20
CA TRP A 189 -10.42 1.25 4.84
C TRP A 189 -10.76 1.27 3.35
N VAL A 190 -12.06 1.37 3.03
CA VAL A 190 -12.54 1.40 1.64
C VAL A 190 -12.65 2.84 1.15
N VAL A 191 -11.96 3.16 0.06
CA VAL A 191 -12.08 4.42 -0.66
C VAL A 191 -12.88 4.21 -1.95
N LEU A 192 -13.97 4.95 -2.16
CA LEU A 192 -14.87 4.78 -3.29
C LEU A 192 -14.34 5.40 -4.58
N PRO A 193 -14.86 4.94 -5.74
CA PRO A 193 -14.67 5.62 -7.02
C PRO A 193 -14.98 7.12 -6.98
N ALA A 194 -16.11 7.52 -6.36
CA ALA A 194 -16.53 8.91 -6.31
C ALA A 194 -15.60 9.79 -5.46
N GLU A 195 -15.04 9.24 -4.38
CA GLU A 195 -14.04 9.93 -3.54
C GLU A 195 -12.73 10.13 -4.33
N CYS A 196 -12.29 9.10 -5.07
CA CYS A 196 -11.12 9.18 -5.96
C CYS A 196 -11.33 10.22 -7.08
N GLU A 197 -12.50 10.20 -7.73
CA GLU A 197 -12.84 11.13 -8.79
C GLU A 197 -12.85 12.57 -8.29
N ALA A 198 -13.46 12.82 -7.12
CA ALA A 198 -13.44 14.13 -6.49
C ALA A 198 -12.01 14.60 -6.20
N ALA A 199 -11.17 13.74 -5.61
CA ALA A 199 -9.77 14.06 -5.31
C ALA A 199 -8.97 14.40 -6.58
N VAL A 200 -9.06 13.57 -7.64
CA VAL A 200 -8.36 13.80 -8.91
C VAL A 200 -8.84 15.09 -9.59
N ARG A 201 -10.15 15.35 -9.60
CA ARG A 201 -10.72 16.58 -10.16
C ARG A 201 -10.21 17.82 -9.43
N ILE A 202 -10.14 17.77 -8.10
CA ILE A 202 -9.63 18.86 -7.27
C ILE A 202 -8.15 19.10 -7.56
N TRP A 203 -7.34 18.04 -7.63
CA TRP A 203 -5.92 18.16 -8.01
C TRP A 203 -5.73 18.79 -9.38
N ARG A 204 -6.46 18.33 -10.41
CA ARG A 204 -6.36 18.89 -11.78
C ARG A 204 -6.66 20.37 -11.80
N LYS A 205 -7.77 20.78 -11.16
CA LYS A 205 -8.13 22.19 -11.07
C LYS A 205 -7.03 23.00 -10.39
N HIS A 206 -6.50 22.51 -9.27
CA HIS A 206 -5.43 23.17 -8.56
C HIS A 206 -4.17 23.32 -9.42
N HIS A 207 -3.75 22.24 -10.08
CA HIS A 207 -2.59 22.19 -10.96
C HIS A 207 -2.75 23.15 -12.15
N ASP A 208 -3.92 23.22 -12.78
CA ASP A 208 -4.19 24.14 -13.88
C ASP A 208 -4.09 25.62 -13.45
N GLU A 209 -4.48 25.93 -12.21
CA GLU A 209 -4.45 27.28 -11.65
C GLU A 209 -3.08 27.70 -11.10
N HIS A 210 -2.30 26.78 -10.53
CA HIS A 210 -1.10 27.10 -9.73
C HIS A 210 0.18 26.37 -10.16
N GLY A 211 0.08 25.39 -11.07
CA GLY A 211 1.17 24.48 -11.41
C GLY A 211 1.65 23.64 -10.22
N ASP A 212 2.91 23.19 -10.28
CA ASP A 212 3.49 22.26 -9.29
C ASP A 212 4.04 22.94 -8.03
N VAL A 213 4.08 24.29 -7.98
CA VAL A 213 4.82 25.04 -6.97
C VAL A 213 4.39 24.69 -5.53
N GLN A 214 3.09 24.60 -5.28
CA GLN A 214 2.57 24.33 -3.94
C GLN A 214 2.80 22.87 -3.51
N ILE A 215 2.70 21.94 -4.46
CA ILE A 215 2.92 20.51 -4.22
C ILE A 215 4.40 20.25 -3.94
N GLN A 216 5.28 20.88 -4.71
CA GLN A 216 6.72 20.78 -4.53
C GLN A 216 7.18 21.34 -3.18
N ALA A 217 6.49 22.34 -2.64
CA ALA A 217 6.77 22.87 -1.30
C ALA A 217 6.46 21.87 -0.18
N VAL A 218 5.48 20.97 -0.37
CA VAL A 218 5.10 19.95 0.64
C VAL A 218 5.88 18.63 0.43
N LEU A 219 6.07 18.23 -0.83
CA LEU A 219 6.61 16.92 -1.19
C LEU A 219 8.10 16.94 -1.56
N GLY A 220 8.67 18.11 -1.86
CA GLY A 220 10.06 18.24 -2.27
C GLY A 220 10.35 17.46 -3.55
N GLU A 221 11.31 16.54 -3.48
CA GLU A 221 11.75 15.70 -4.61
C GLU A 221 10.75 14.59 -4.97
N ASP A 222 9.73 14.33 -4.14
CA ASP A 222 8.76 13.24 -4.33
C ASP A 222 7.66 13.55 -5.36
N LEU A 223 7.76 14.66 -6.11
CA LEU A 223 6.76 15.05 -7.10
C LEU A 223 6.50 13.96 -8.15
N SER A 224 7.54 13.24 -8.60
CA SER A 224 7.38 12.15 -9.57
C SER A 224 6.57 10.99 -9.00
N TYR A 225 6.75 10.67 -7.71
CA TYR A 225 5.98 9.63 -7.02
C TYR A 225 4.55 10.11 -6.72
N TRP A 226 4.36 11.40 -6.48
CA TRP A 226 3.03 12.01 -6.33
C TRP A 226 2.19 11.88 -7.61
N LEU A 227 2.79 12.08 -8.78
CA LEU A 227 2.08 11.87 -10.04
C LEU A 227 1.65 10.41 -10.22
N LYS A 228 2.46 9.44 -9.77
CA LYS A 228 2.03 8.02 -9.73
C LYS A 228 0.84 7.80 -8.78
N TRP A 229 0.77 8.54 -7.67
CA TRP A 229 -0.40 8.51 -6.78
C TRP A 229 -1.65 9.06 -7.45
N ILE A 230 -1.53 10.16 -8.20
CA ILE A 230 -2.65 10.69 -8.99
C ILE A 230 -3.10 9.67 -10.05
N ASP A 231 -2.17 9.02 -10.74
CA ASP A 231 -2.50 7.97 -11.72
C ASP A 231 -3.18 6.77 -11.05
N PHE A 232 -2.71 6.36 -9.87
CA PHE A 232 -3.33 5.30 -9.07
C PHE A 232 -4.78 5.66 -8.68
N LEU A 233 -5.02 6.87 -8.18
CA LEU A 233 -6.37 7.35 -7.85
C LEU A 233 -7.25 7.39 -9.10
N GLN A 234 -6.71 7.84 -10.23
CA GLN A 234 -7.46 7.88 -11.49
C GLN A 234 -7.87 6.49 -11.96
N GLY A 235 -6.98 5.50 -11.84
CA GLY A 235 -7.32 4.11 -12.15
C GLY A 235 -8.37 3.55 -11.18
N ALA A 236 -8.28 3.86 -9.89
CA ALA A 236 -9.24 3.37 -8.88
C ALA A 236 -10.70 3.76 -9.20
N ILE A 237 -10.94 4.88 -9.89
CA ILE A 237 -12.28 5.33 -10.32
C ILE A 237 -12.99 4.26 -11.14
N THR A 238 -12.29 3.56 -12.03
CA THR A 238 -12.89 2.52 -12.88
C THR A 238 -12.77 1.13 -12.28
N HIS A 239 -12.20 0.99 -11.09
CA HIS A 239 -11.86 -0.29 -10.45
C HIS A 239 -12.49 -0.48 -9.08
N ASP A 240 -13.70 0.06 -8.92
CA ASP A 240 -14.52 -0.05 -7.71
C ASP A 240 -13.88 0.58 -6.46
N GLY A 241 -12.91 1.47 -6.67
CA GLY A 241 -12.17 2.15 -5.60
C GLY A 241 -10.91 1.40 -5.19
N PHE A 242 -10.44 1.62 -3.97
CA PHE A 242 -9.29 0.92 -3.40
C PHE A 242 -9.43 0.69 -1.89
N GLU A 243 -8.64 -0.24 -1.37
CA GLU A 243 -8.54 -0.58 0.06
C GLU A 243 -7.16 -0.18 0.61
N VAL A 244 -7.10 0.17 1.90
CA VAL A 244 -5.87 0.56 2.62
C VAL A 244 -5.52 -0.52 3.66
N LEU A 245 -4.46 -1.29 3.42
CA LEU A 245 -3.97 -2.44 4.22
C LEU A 245 -2.55 -2.22 4.75
#